data_AF-A0A1C9ZPM5-F1
#
_entry.id   AF-A0A1C9ZPM5-F1
#
_cell.length_a   1.000
_cell.length_b   1.000
_cell.length_c   1.000
_cell.angle_alpha   90.00
_cell.angle_beta   90.00
_cell.angle_gamma   90.00
#
_symmetry.space_group_name_H-M   'P 1'
#
loop_
_entity.id
_entity.type
_entity.pdbx_description
1 polymer ?
#
loop_
_entity_poly.entity_id
_entity_poly.type
_entity_poly.pdbx_seq_one_letter_code
_entity_poly.pdbx_strand_id
1 'polypeptide(L)'
;MNVKFPFPDLSAGQVCIHTDSIPAEQLRSADVSTFQYPLFIRLETLADKAAATQHELSERIAGAPLTSWIQCQTTCAVLGDPAEGEEDSCKVVRQRIWVHELFYDLQEIYGITEANQAASGEGDFSADCVVCLTNRKNTTVLPCRHFCMCNECAKALLRRTRTCPMCRLPISSVLQIQIQQGN
;
A
#
# COMPACT_ATOMS: atom_id res chain seq x y z
N MET A 1 11.39 9.33 -17.38
CA MET A 1 10.75 8.20 -18.10
C MET A 1 9.59 8.77 -18.91
N ASN A 2 9.85 9.26 -20.13
CA ASN A 2 8.80 9.73 -21.04
C ASN A 2 8.81 8.79 -22.25
N VAL A 3 8.13 7.65 -22.13
CA VAL A 3 7.94 6.76 -23.27
C VAL A 3 6.71 7.29 -24.02
N LYS A 4 6.90 7.75 -25.27
CA LYS A 4 5.80 8.20 -26.11
C LYS A 4 5.05 6.98 -26.66
N PHE A 5 3.73 6.99 -26.54
CA PHE A 5 2.85 6.01 -27.15
C PHE A 5 2.70 6.29 -28.66
N PRO A 6 2.57 5.26 -29.53
CA PRO A 6 2.63 3.83 -29.23
C PRO A 6 4.06 3.34 -28.93
N PHE A 7 4.18 2.32 -28.08
CA PHE A 7 5.46 1.69 -27.75
C PHE A 7 6.10 1.11 -29.03
N PRO A 8 7.33 1.49 -29.39
CA PRO A 8 8.05 0.79 -30.45
C PRO A 8 8.39 -0.63 -29.96
N ASP A 9 7.84 -1.63 -30.64
CA ASP A 9 8.00 -3.07 -30.41
C ASP A 9 7.99 -3.51 -28.93
N LEU A 10 6.81 -3.93 -28.47
CA LEU A 10 6.63 -4.62 -27.18
C LEU A 10 7.69 -5.74 -27.07
N SER A 11 8.69 -5.54 -26.22
CA SER A 11 9.73 -6.54 -25.94
C SER A 11 9.11 -7.83 -25.42
N ALA A 12 9.82 -8.96 -25.54
CA ALA A 12 9.39 -10.24 -24.97
C ALA A 12 8.92 -10.07 -23.51
N GLY A 13 7.62 -10.34 -23.26
CA GLY A 13 6.98 -10.20 -21.95
C GLY A 13 6.00 -9.03 -21.79
N GLN A 14 5.90 -8.12 -22.77
CA GLN A 14 4.88 -7.07 -22.77
C GLN A 14 3.66 -7.52 -23.60
N VAL A 15 2.48 -7.51 -22.98
CA VAL A 15 1.20 -7.85 -23.63
C VAL A 15 0.33 -6.59 -23.63
N CYS A 16 -0.12 -6.16 -24.81
CA CYS A 16 -1.11 -5.10 -24.90
C CYS A 16 -2.48 -5.66 -24.51
N ILE A 17 -3.14 -5.02 -23.55
CA ILE A 17 -4.51 -5.33 -23.16
C ILE A 17 -5.41 -4.25 -23.74
N HIS A 18 -6.20 -4.61 -24.76
CA HIS A 18 -7.17 -3.70 -25.36
C HIS A 18 -8.41 -3.59 -24.47
N THR A 19 -8.45 -2.55 -23.66
CA THR A 19 -9.55 -2.26 -22.73
C THR A 19 -10.87 -1.94 -23.45
N ASP A 20 -10.83 -1.54 -24.72
CA ASP A 20 -12.01 -1.20 -25.54
C ASP A 20 -13.01 -2.36 -25.69
N SER A 21 -12.55 -3.59 -25.46
CA SER A 21 -13.38 -4.80 -25.49
C SER A 21 -14.10 -5.10 -24.18
N ILE A 22 -13.83 -4.35 -23.12
CA ILE A 22 -14.37 -4.55 -21.76
C ILE A 22 -15.30 -3.37 -21.43
N PRO A 23 -16.52 -3.61 -20.93
CA PRO A 23 -17.42 -2.53 -20.53
C PRO A 23 -16.79 -1.61 -19.48
N ALA A 24 -16.93 -0.30 -19.65
CA ALA A 24 -16.31 0.70 -18.76
C ALA A 24 -16.70 0.52 -17.29
N GLU A 25 -17.94 0.11 -17.00
CA GLU A 25 -18.41 -0.19 -15.64
C GLU A 25 -17.60 -1.31 -14.97
N GLN A 26 -17.19 -2.33 -15.73
CA GLN A 26 -16.36 -3.41 -15.21
C GLN A 26 -14.95 -2.92 -14.90
N LEU A 27 -14.41 -1.97 -15.69
CA LEU A 27 -13.09 -1.37 -15.46
C LEU A 27 -13.06 -0.35 -14.32
N ARG A 28 -14.22 0.20 -13.94
CA ARG A 28 -14.37 1.27 -12.94
C ARG A 28 -14.86 0.80 -11.57
N SER A 29 -15.36 -0.43 -11.48
CA SER A 29 -15.91 -0.99 -10.24
C SER A 29 -15.05 -2.12 -9.71
N ALA A 30 -15.03 -2.27 -8.39
CA ALA A 30 -14.40 -3.38 -7.70
C ALA A 30 -15.29 -3.84 -6.55
N ASP A 31 -15.35 -5.15 -6.33
CA ASP A 31 -16.00 -5.75 -5.17
C ASP A 31 -14.94 -6.37 -4.26
N VAL A 32 -14.67 -5.66 -3.17
CA VAL A 32 -13.67 -6.05 -2.18
C VAL A 32 -14.11 -7.31 -1.41
N SER A 33 -15.41 -7.55 -1.29
CA SER A 33 -15.96 -8.70 -0.55
C SER A 33 -15.85 -10.01 -1.34
N THR A 34 -16.02 -9.94 -2.66
CA THR A 34 -15.90 -11.09 -3.58
C THR A 34 -14.56 -11.14 -4.33
N PHE A 35 -13.63 -10.23 -4.00
CA PHE A 35 -12.28 -10.16 -4.56
C PHE A 35 -12.25 -9.93 -6.07
N GLN A 36 -13.22 -9.17 -6.59
CA GLN A 36 -13.30 -8.83 -8.01
C GLN A 36 -12.70 -7.45 -8.26
N TYR A 37 -11.67 -7.42 -9.11
CA TYR A 37 -10.98 -6.19 -9.50
C TYR A 37 -10.67 -6.25 -11.00
N PRO A 38 -10.79 -5.14 -11.73
CA PRO A 38 -10.53 -5.13 -13.17
C PRO A 38 -9.04 -5.13 -13.52
N LEU A 39 -8.21 -4.53 -12.66
CA LEU A 39 -6.77 -4.47 -12.87
C LEU A 39 -6.02 -5.08 -11.69
N PHE A 40 -5.11 -6.00 -12.00
CA PHE A 40 -4.13 -6.56 -11.08
C PHE A 40 -2.72 -6.27 -11.59
N ILE A 41 -1.95 -5.49 -10.85
CA ILE A 41 -0.53 -5.26 -11.09
C ILE A 41 0.24 -6.12 -10.11
N ARG A 42 0.94 -7.14 -10.60
CA ARG A 42 1.67 -8.10 -9.77
C ARG A 42 3.17 -7.97 -10.01
N LEU A 43 3.92 -7.65 -8.95
CA LEU A 43 5.37 -7.61 -8.93
C LEU A 43 5.86 -8.85 -8.19
N GLU A 44 6.65 -9.70 -8.83
CA GLU A 44 7.13 -10.97 -8.29
C GLU A 44 8.63 -10.95 -8.05
N THR A 45 9.06 -11.65 -7.00
CA THR A 45 10.47 -11.93 -6.71
C THR A 45 10.61 -13.36 -6.21
N LEU A 46 11.82 -13.91 -6.33
CA LEU A 46 12.17 -15.19 -5.73
C LEU A 46 12.21 -15.06 -4.20
N ALA A 47 11.68 -16.04 -3.48
CA ALA A 47 11.83 -16.14 -2.03
C ALA A 47 13.26 -16.55 -1.66
N ASP A 48 13.74 -16.24 -0.46
CA ASP A 48 15.10 -16.62 -0.01
C ASP A 48 15.36 -18.14 -0.11
N LYS A 49 14.34 -18.95 0.16
CA LYS A 49 14.41 -20.42 0.04
C LYS A 49 14.35 -20.92 -1.40
N ALA A 50 13.95 -20.06 -2.34
CA ALA A 50 13.97 -20.34 -3.77
C ALA A 50 15.38 -20.25 -4.35
N ALA A 51 16.29 -19.47 -3.75
CA ALA A 51 17.68 -19.43 -4.22
C ALA A 51 18.41 -20.78 -4.09
N ALA A 52 17.88 -21.69 -3.27
CA ALA A 52 18.37 -23.07 -3.15
C ALA A 52 17.83 -23.99 -4.26
N THR A 53 16.78 -23.58 -4.96
CA THR A 53 16.18 -24.31 -6.09
C THR A 53 16.50 -23.56 -7.38
N GLN A 54 16.79 -24.26 -8.48
CA GLN A 54 17.22 -23.63 -9.74
C GLN A 54 16.06 -22.94 -10.50
N HIS A 55 15.12 -22.29 -9.80
CA HIS A 55 13.97 -21.63 -10.42
C HIS A 55 14.32 -20.21 -10.86
N GLU A 56 13.89 -19.86 -12.07
CA GLU A 56 14.01 -18.50 -12.60
C GLU A 56 12.64 -17.81 -12.73
N LEU A 57 12.62 -16.48 -12.56
CA LEU A 57 11.40 -15.69 -12.78
C LEU A 57 10.95 -15.71 -14.25
N SER A 58 11.88 -15.92 -15.18
CA SER A 58 11.65 -16.01 -16.62
C SER A 58 10.71 -17.17 -17.01
N GLU A 59 10.66 -18.23 -16.20
CA GLU A 59 9.79 -19.40 -16.41
C GLU A 59 8.31 -19.11 -16.11
N ARG A 60 8.02 -17.96 -15.48
CA ARG A 60 6.67 -17.68 -14.99
C ARG A 60 5.78 -17.12 -16.07
N ILE A 61 4.56 -17.64 -16.09
CA ILE A 61 3.47 -17.15 -16.93
C ILE A 61 2.66 -16.13 -16.13
N ALA A 62 2.35 -15.00 -16.75
CA ALA A 62 1.47 -13.99 -16.16
C ALA A 62 0.15 -14.63 -15.70
N GLY A 63 -0.24 -14.38 -14.44
CA GLY A 63 -1.44 -14.97 -13.84
C GLY A 63 -1.28 -16.38 -13.27
N ALA A 64 -0.13 -17.04 -13.44
CA ALA A 64 0.10 -18.36 -12.84
C ALA A 64 -0.05 -18.33 -11.29
N PRO A 65 -0.45 -19.46 -10.65
CA PRO A 65 -0.59 -19.55 -9.20
C PRO A 65 0.68 -19.20 -8.43
N LEU A 66 0.53 -18.58 -7.27
CA LEU A 66 1.65 -18.25 -6.38
C LEU A 66 2.18 -19.53 -5.71
N THR A 67 3.47 -19.80 -5.90
CA THR A 67 4.16 -20.96 -5.33
C THR A 67 5.00 -20.56 -4.12
N SER A 68 5.45 -21.53 -3.34
CA SER A 68 6.25 -21.31 -2.11
C SER A 68 7.59 -20.60 -2.33
N TRP A 69 8.10 -20.64 -3.56
CA TRP A 69 9.37 -20.05 -3.98
C TRP A 69 9.20 -18.63 -4.55
N ILE A 70 7.98 -18.08 -4.55
CA ILE A 70 7.67 -16.72 -4.99
C ILE A 70 7.17 -15.88 -3.83
N GLN A 71 7.65 -14.65 -3.79
CA GLN A 71 7.01 -13.56 -3.05
C GLN A 71 6.47 -12.56 -4.06
N CYS A 72 5.33 -11.94 -3.77
CA CYS A 72 4.80 -10.93 -4.66
C CYS A 72 4.10 -9.79 -3.93
N GLN A 73 4.09 -8.62 -4.56
CA GLN A 73 3.18 -7.55 -4.22
C GLN A 73 2.14 -7.44 -5.33
N THR A 74 0.87 -7.49 -4.94
CA THR A 74 -0.27 -7.32 -5.84
C THR A 74 -0.97 -6.01 -5.51
N THR A 75 -1.09 -5.13 -6.51
CA THR A 75 -1.88 -3.91 -6.46
C THR A 75 -3.14 -4.11 -7.30
N CYS A 76 -4.30 -4.04 -6.66
CA CYS A 76 -5.60 -4.08 -7.30
C CYS A 76 -6.10 -2.65 -7.52
N ALA A 77 -6.56 -2.35 -8.73
CA ALA A 77 -6.96 -1.01 -9.10
C ALA A 77 -8.16 -0.97 -10.05
N VAL A 78 -8.76 0.21 -10.16
CA VAL A 78 -9.81 0.55 -11.13
C VAL A 78 -9.33 1.71 -12.00
N LEU A 79 -9.86 1.82 -13.21
CA LEU A 79 -9.65 3.00 -14.05
C LEU A 79 -10.54 4.14 -13.57
N GLY A 80 -10.05 5.38 -13.66
CA GLY A 80 -10.85 6.56 -13.35
C GLY A 80 -11.96 6.81 -14.36
N ASP A 81 -12.90 7.66 -13.97
CA ASP A 81 -13.95 8.13 -14.87
C ASP A 81 -13.50 9.43 -15.58
N PRO A 82 -13.29 9.42 -16.91
CA PRO A 82 -12.99 10.64 -17.65
C PRO A 82 -14.07 11.72 -17.48
N ALA A 83 -15.33 11.34 -17.23
CA ALA A 83 -16.42 12.29 -17.00
C ALA A 83 -16.28 13.05 -15.66
N GLU A 84 -15.54 12.49 -14.70
CA GLU A 84 -15.22 13.13 -13.42
C GLU A 84 -13.86 13.87 -13.46
N GLY A 85 -13.27 14.02 -14.66
CA GLY A 85 -11.95 14.64 -14.83
C GLY A 85 -10.79 13.71 -14.52
N GLU A 86 -11.02 12.40 -14.48
CA GLU A 86 -10.04 11.38 -14.10
C GLU A 86 -9.48 10.62 -15.32
N GLU A 87 -9.28 11.35 -16.41
CA GLU A 87 -8.72 10.82 -17.65
C GLU A 87 -7.32 10.21 -17.43
N ASP A 88 -7.08 9.04 -18.04
CA ASP A 88 -5.85 8.26 -17.91
C ASP A 88 -5.41 7.95 -16.47
N SER A 89 -6.35 8.00 -15.51
CA SER A 89 -6.05 7.73 -14.12
C SER A 89 -6.33 6.27 -13.72
N CYS A 90 -5.57 5.81 -12.74
CA CYS A 90 -5.72 4.49 -12.15
C CYS A 90 -5.76 4.65 -10.62
N LYS A 91 -6.86 4.20 -10.01
CA LYS A 91 -7.08 4.29 -8.57
C LYS A 91 -6.80 2.96 -7.90
N VAL A 92 -5.86 2.95 -6.96
CA VAL A 92 -5.56 1.79 -6.14
C VAL A 92 -6.73 1.53 -5.17
N VAL A 93 -7.33 0.35 -5.28
CA VAL A 93 -8.42 -0.09 -4.38
C VAL A 93 -7.85 -0.91 -3.23
N ARG A 94 -6.85 -1.76 -3.51
CA ARG A 94 -6.25 -2.64 -2.50
C ARG A 94 -4.82 -2.98 -2.87
N GLN A 95 -3.99 -3.17 -1.85
CA GLN A 95 -2.65 -3.72 -2.03
C GLN A 95 -2.43 -4.90 -1.08
N ARG A 96 -1.73 -5.92 -1.58
CA ARG A 96 -1.39 -7.13 -0.83
C ARG A 96 0.04 -7.54 -1.07
N ILE A 97 0.67 -8.06 -0.02
CA ILE A 97 1.94 -8.77 -0.09
C ILE A 97 1.68 -10.25 0.16
N TRP A 98 2.24 -11.11 -0.68
CA TRP A 98 2.33 -12.54 -0.49
C TRP A 98 3.76 -12.91 -0.13
N VAL A 99 3.97 -13.37 1.09
CA VAL A 99 5.29 -13.78 1.60
C VAL A 99 5.08 -15.02 2.44
N HIS A 100 5.93 -16.04 2.25
CA HIS A 100 5.88 -17.29 3.00
C HIS A 100 4.47 -17.91 3.05
N GLU A 101 3.78 -17.94 1.90
CA GLU A 101 2.43 -18.50 1.75
C GLU A 101 1.32 -17.79 2.54
N LEU A 102 1.59 -16.56 2.98
CA LEU A 102 0.65 -15.72 3.71
C LEU A 102 0.37 -14.42 2.95
N PHE A 103 -0.90 -14.01 2.92
CA PHE A 103 -1.31 -12.70 2.41
C PHE A 103 -1.37 -11.67 3.55
N TYR A 104 -0.78 -10.52 3.29
CA TYR A 104 -0.86 -9.34 4.14
C TYR A 104 -1.49 -8.20 3.35
N ASP A 105 -2.53 -7.58 3.89
CA ASP A 105 -3.07 -6.35 3.31
C ASP A 105 -2.22 -5.16 3.70
N LEU A 106 -1.84 -4.37 2.71
CA LEU A 106 -1.19 -3.09 2.95
C LEU A 106 -2.28 -2.06 3.20
N GLN A 107 -2.14 -1.38 4.33
CA GLN A 107 -2.97 -0.23 4.65
C GLN A 107 -2.08 0.97 4.89
N GLU A 108 -2.46 2.10 4.32
CA GLU A 108 -1.78 3.36 4.56
C GLU A 108 -1.89 3.77 6.03
N ILE A 109 -0.81 4.36 6.53
CA ILE A 109 -0.76 4.96 7.85
C ILE A 109 -0.77 6.48 7.68
N TYR A 110 -1.89 7.12 8.03
CA TYR A 110 -2.06 8.55 7.84
C TYR A 110 -1.16 9.35 8.77
N GLY A 111 -0.42 10.33 8.24
CA GLY A 111 0.48 11.19 9.03
C GLY A 111 1.91 10.65 9.17
N ILE A 112 2.21 9.46 8.66
CA ILE A 112 3.56 8.86 8.79
C ILE A 112 4.57 9.50 7.81
N THR A 113 4.14 9.84 6.60
CA THR A 113 5.00 10.44 5.57
C THR A 113 5.47 11.82 6.02
N GLU A 114 4.55 12.63 6.53
CA GLU A 114 4.81 13.96 7.08
C GLU A 114 5.72 13.88 8.31
N ALA A 115 5.54 12.86 9.16
CA ALA A 115 6.41 12.64 10.31
C ALA A 115 7.84 12.26 9.89
N ASN A 116 8.00 11.51 8.80
CA ASN A 116 9.31 11.15 8.25
C ASN A 116 10.00 12.36 7.61
N GLN A 117 9.28 13.15 6.81
CA GLN A 117 9.79 14.40 6.22
C GLN A 117 10.24 15.40 7.31
N ALA A 118 9.42 15.56 8.34
CA ALA A 118 9.77 16.38 9.50
C ALA A 118 11.02 15.87 10.24
N ALA A 119 11.23 14.54 10.29
CA ALA A 119 12.40 13.94 10.91
C ALA A 119 13.69 14.13 10.08
N SER A 120 13.59 14.24 8.76
CA SER A 120 14.71 14.57 7.86
C SER A 120 14.98 16.06 7.70
N GLY A 121 14.21 16.93 8.38
CA GLY A 121 14.34 18.38 8.28
C GLY A 121 13.79 18.97 6.99
N GLU A 122 12.96 18.21 6.26
CA GLU A 122 12.31 18.66 5.03
C GLU A 122 10.83 18.95 5.30
N GLY A 123 10.41 20.20 5.17
CA GLY A 123 9.01 20.62 5.26
C GLY A 123 8.56 21.20 6.62
N ASP A 124 7.39 21.84 6.62
CA ASP A 124 6.79 22.56 7.76
C ASP A 124 5.99 21.66 8.72
N PHE A 125 6.07 20.34 8.56
CA PHE A 125 5.32 19.40 9.38
C PHE A 125 6.03 19.14 10.72
N SER A 126 5.26 18.92 11.78
CA SER A 126 5.81 18.54 13.09
C SER A 126 5.99 17.02 13.19
N ALA A 127 7.18 16.58 13.63
CA ALA A 127 7.46 15.18 13.99
C ALA A 127 6.95 14.81 15.40
N ASP A 128 6.42 15.78 16.16
CA ASP A 128 6.13 15.62 17.58
C ASP A 128 4.70 15.15 17.83
N CYS A 129 4.54 14.39 18.91
CA CYS A 129 3.25 13.91 19.39
C CYS A 129 2.29 15.07 19.60
N VAL A 130 1.10 15.03 19.00
CA VAL A 130 0.09 16.10 19.11
C VAL A 130 -0.47 16.28 20.53
N VAL A 131 -0.17 15.35 21.44
CA VAL A 131 -0.67 15.37 22.82
C VAL A 131 0.32 16.00 23.78
N CYS A 132 1.61 15.63 23.72
CA CYS A 132 2.62 16.15 24.64
C CYS A 132 3.56 17.18 24.00
N LEU A 133 3.58 17.29 22.67
CA LEU A 133 4.44 18.22 21.92
C LEU A 133 5.93 18.12 22.28
N THR A 134 6.35 16.95 22.77
CA THR A 134 7.71 16.72 23.31
C THR A 134 8.33 15.46 22.70
N ASN A 135 7.62 14.33 22.79
CA ASN A 135 8.09 13.06 22.27
C ASN A 135 7.71 12.92 20.79
N ARG A 136 8.59 12.35 19.96
CA ARG A 136 8.31 12.07 18.55
C ARG A 136 7.15 11.09 18.38
N LYS A 137 6.42 11.25 17.27
CA LYS A 137 5.40 10.30 16.82
C LYS A 137 6.07 8.95 16.54
N ASN A 138 5.52 7.88 17.11
CA ASN A 138 6.01 6.51 16.89
C ASN A 138 4.91 5.45 17.05
N THR A 139 3.64 5.88 17.12
CA THR A 139 2.52 4.98 17.38
C THR A 139 1.34 5.36 16.50
N THR A 140 0.78 4.36 15.83
CA THR A 140 -0.49 4.47 15.10
C THR A 140 -1.62 3.86 15.94
N VAL A 141 -2.82 4.44 15.84
CA VAL A 141 -4.02 3.97 16.52
C VAL A 141 -4.92 3.19 15.56
N LEU A 142 -5.52 2.09 16.00
CA LEU A 142 -6.39 1.25 15.18
C LEU A 142 -7.86 1.37 15.63
N PRO A 143 -8.83 1.33 14.69
CA PRO A 143 -8.69 0.97 13.28
C PRO A 143 -8.43 2.15 12.32
N CYS A 144 -8.42 3.40 12.80
CA CYS A 144 -8.34 4.57 11.91
C CYS A 144 -6.95 4.89 11.36
N ARG A 145 -5.89 4.23 11.85
CA ARG A 145 -4.50 4.29 11.36
C ARG A 145 -3.79 5.65 11.44
N HIS A 146 -4.31 6.61 12.20
CA HIS A 146 -3.64 7.90 12.37
C HIS A 146 -2.36 7.78 13.21
N PHE A 147 -1.24 8.21 12.63
CA PHE A 147 0.08 8.31 13.25
C PHE A 147 0.33 9.72 13.76
N CYS A 148 -0.17 9.99 14.97
CA CYS A 148 -0.19 11.35 15.53
C CYS A 148 0.44 11.45 16.93
N MET A 149 0.88 10.35 17.52
CA MET A 149 1.27 10.33 18.93
C MET A 149 2.48 9.44 19.22
N CYS A 150 3.12 9.73 20.36
CA CYS A 150 4.09 8.84 20.97
C CYS A 150 3.38 7.71 21.73
N ASN A 151 4.10 6.63 22.00
CA ASN A 151 3.57 5.43 22.64
C ASN A 151 3.00 5.67 24.05
N GLU A 152 3.63 6.56 24.81
CA GLU A 152 3.21 6.90 26.18
C GLU A 152 1.85 7.58 26.19
N CYS A 153 1.67 8.61 25.34
CA CYS A 153 0.40 9.29 25.17
C CYS A 153 -0.69 8.35 24.63
N ALA A 154 -0.35 7.44 23.71
CA ALA A 154 -1.27 6.44 23.19
C ALA A 154 -1.81 5.51 24.30
N LYS A 155 -0.91 4.97 25.13
CA LYS A 155 -1.28 4.12 26.28
C LYS A 155 -2.11 4.88 27.33
N ALA A 156 -1.81 6.16 27.55
CA ALA A 156 -2.61 7.01 28.44
C ALA A 156 -4.03 7.24 27.90
N LEU A 157 -4.18 7.49 26.59
CA LEU A 157 -5.48 7.68 25.93
C LEU A 157 -6.33 6.41 26.00
N LEU A 158 -5.75 5.22 25.81
CA LEU A 158 -6.46 3.93 25.94
C LEU A 158 -7.08 3.70 27.33
N ARG A 159 -6.52 4.32 28.37
CA ARG A 159 -7.02 4.23 29.76
C ARG A 159 -8.04 5.31 30.11
N ARG A 160 -8.17 6.34 29.29
CA ARG A 160 -9.02 7.50 29.55
C ARG A 160 -10.17 7.57 28.56
N THR A 161 -9.95 8.21 27.42
CA THR A 161 -11.01 8.56 26.46
C THR A 161 -11.20 7.49 25.38
N ARG A 162 -10.15 6.72 25.05
CA ARG A 162 -10.14 5.75 23.95
C ARG A 162 -10.60 6.33 22.61
N THR A 163 -10.27 7.58 22.32
CA THR A 163 -10.60 8.24 21.04
C THR A 163 -9.37 8.81 20.36
N CYS A 164 -9.32 8.67 19.04
CA CYS A 164 -8.23 9.22 18.22
C CYS A 164 -8.26 10.77 18.24
N PRO A 165 -7.14 11.48 18.50
CA PRO A 165 -7.09 12.94 18.46
C PRO A 165 -7.39 13.54 17.08
N MET A 166 -7.10 12.81 16.00
CA MET A 166 -7.24 13.30 14.63
C MET A 166 -8.69 13.20 14.14
N CYS A 167 -9.31 12.02 14.29
CA CYS A 167 -10.61 11.74 13.68
C CYS A 167 -11.70 11.36 14.68
N ARG A 168 -11.40 11.37 15.99
CA ARG A 168 -12.33 11.07 17.10
C ARG A 168 -12.94 9.67 17.10
N LEU A 169 -12.55 8.79 16.18
CA LEU A 169 -12.97 7.40 16.15
C LEU A 169 -12.47 6.64 17.40
N PRO A 170 -13.24 5.67 17.91
CA PRO A 170 -12.82 4.82 19.03
C PRO A 170 -11.54 4.05 18.70
N ILE A 171 -10.63 3.99 19.66
CA ILE A 171 -9.37 3.25 19.56
C ILE A 171 -9.58 1.85 20.15
N SER A 172 -9.40 0.83 19.32
CA SER A 172 -9.46 -0.58 19.73
C SER A 172 -8.09 -1.09 20.20
N SER A 173 -7.02 -0.66 19.53
CA SER A 173 -5.64 -1.05 19.84
C SER A 173 -4.65 -0.03 19.27
N VAL A 174 -3.37 -0.17 19.63
CA VAL A 174 -2.29 0.70 19.15
C VAL A 174 -1.12 -0.14 18.67
N LEU A 175 -0.44 0.32 17.64
CA LEU A 175 0.74 -0.31 17.08
C LEU A 175 1.91 0.67 17.16
N GLN A 176 2.96 0.29 17.90
CA GLN A 176 4.20 1.04 17.96
C GLN A 176 5.07 0.69 16.76
N ILE A 177 5.57 1.70 16.07
CA ILE A 177 6.41 1.58 14.89
C ILE A 177 7.81 2.04 15.27
N GLN A 178 8.79 1.18 15.04
CA GLN A 178 10.20 1.51 15.20
C GLN A 178 10.68 2.12 13.89
N ILE A 179 10.86 3.44 13.85
CA ILE A 179 11.46 4.12 12.71
C ILE A 179 12.97 4.06 12.94
N GLN A 180 13.66 3.17 12.20
CA GLN A 180 15.11 3.16 12.19
C GLN A 180 15.58 4.43 11.47
N GLN A 181 16.32 5.29 12.17
CA GLN A 181 17.00 6.40 11.53
C GLN A 181 18.18 5.80 10.77
N GLY A 182 18.17 5.95 9.44
CA GLY A 182 19.28 5.55 8.59
C GLY A 182 20.55 6.25 9.07
N ASN A 183 21.60 5.48 9.33
CA ASN A 183 22.92 5.96 9.68
C ASN A 183 23.77 6.11 8.41
#